data_AF-A0A353JY54-F1
#
_entry.id   AF-A0A353JY54-F1
#
_cell.length_a   1.000
_cell.length_b   1.000
_cell.length_c   1.000
_cell.angle_alpha   90.00
_cell.angle_beta   90.00
_cell.angle_gamma   90.00
#
_symmetry.space_group_name_H-M   'P 1'
#
loop_
_entity.id
_entity.type
_entity.pdbx_description
1 polymer ?
#
loop_
_entity_poly.entity_id
_entity_poly.type
_entity_poly.pdbx_seq_one_letter_code
_entity_poly.pdbx_strand_id
1 'polypeptide(L)'
;IFYYKSFPVCYTANHDFTNFFISGIIISCFIYLLSIYFLQKNNYCFNNIIYKMVLFSIIFKMFSGLFFFLKPVIDIYAYVISSAFKVTSYCLFYRAAVETSLKEPYDSLLYKLKDSNSNLEKTIKNLQDEITIHIH
;
A
#
# COMPACT_ATOMS: atom_id res chain seq x y z
N ILE A 1 -24.11 2.07 12.24
CA ILE A 1 -25.47 1.98 11.65
C ILE A 1 -26.48 1.41 12.65
N PHE A 2 -26.25 0.25 13.26
CA PHE A 2 -27.19 -0.34 14.23
C PHE A 2 -27.32 0.39 15.57
N TYR A 3 -26.27 1.08 16.04
CA TYR A 3 -26.31 1.68 17.39
C TYR A 3 -26.73 3.16 17.41
N TYR A 4 -26.35 3.95 16.41
CA TYR A 4 -26.42 5.41 16.53
C TYR A 4 -27.61 6.08 15.84
N LYS A 5 -28.37 5.41 14.96
CA LYS A 5 -29.55 5.86 14.17
C LYS A 5 -29.50 7.23 13.45
N SER A 6 -28.59 8.14 13.77
CA SER A 6 -28.36 9.43 13.12
C SER A 6 -27.41 9.29 11.94
N PHE A 7 -27.67 8.34 11.03
CA PHE A 7 -26.91 8.31 9.78
C PHE A 7 -27.54 9.35 8.85
N PRO A 8 -26.83 10.44 8.52
CA PRO A 8 -27.36 11.46 7.63
C PRO A 8 -27.69 10.84 6.27
N VAL A 9 -28.76 11.35 5.66
CA VAL A 9 -29.20 10.92 4.34
C VAL A 9 -28.06 11.19 3.35
N CYS A 10 -27.57 10.17 2.65
CA CYS A 10 -26.49 10.30 1.67
C CYS A 10 -27.01 10.67 0.27
N TYR A 11 -28.27 10.38 -0.02
CA TYR A 11 -28.90 10.55 -1.33
C TYR A 11 -30.35 11.01 -1.14
N THR A 12 -30.80 12.01 -1.90
CA THR A 12 -32.20 12.44 -1.88
C THR A 12 -33.03 11.61 -2.87
N ALA A 13 -34.36 11.71 -2.79
CA ALA A 13 -35.28 11.03 -3.72
C ALA A 13 -35.06 11.43 -5.20
N ASN A 14 -34.39 12.57 -5.45
CA ASN A 14 -34.05 13.06 -6.78
C ASN A 14 -32.69 12.54 -7.29
N HIS A 15 -32.09 11.56 -6.62
CA HIS A 15 -30.77 11.01 -6.94
C HIS A 15 -29.59 11.99 -6.82
N ASP A 16 -29.79 13.11 -6.13
CA ASP A 16 -28.73 14.07 -5.83
C ASP A 16 -27.92 13.63 -4.61
N PHE A 17 -26.61 13.89 -4.65
CA PHE A 17 -25.73 13.68 -3.51
C PHE A 17 -25.97 14.75 -2.43
N THR A 18 -26.06 14.33 -1.17
CA THR A 18 -26.16 15.28 -0.06
C THR A 18 -24.80 15.88 0.29
N ASN A 19 -24.80 17.02 0.98
CA ASN A 19 -23.59 17.67 1.49
C ASN A 19 -22.72 16.72 2.33
N PHE A 20 -23.33 15.76 3.02
CA PHE A 20 -22.61 14.73 3.76
C PHE A 20 -21.76 13.84 2.84
N PHE A 21 -22.33 13.37 1.73
CA PHE A 21 -21.60 12.55 0.75
C PHE A 21 -20.43 13.32 0.13
N ILE A 22 -20.66 14.58 -0.26
CA ILE A 22 -19.63 15.46 -0.83
C ILE A 22 -18.50 15.70 0.18
N SER A 23 -18.84 15.98 1.44
CA SER A 23 -17.85 16.18 2.50
C SER A 23 -16.96 14.95 2.71
N GLY A 24 -17.53 13.73 2.64
CA GLY A 24 -16.78 12.49 2.74
C GLY A 24 -15.79 12.29 1.58
N ILE A 25 -16.16 12.70 0.36
CA ILE A 25 -15.24 12.66 -0.79
C ILE A 25 -14.10 13.66 -0.60
N ILE A 26 -14.39 14.88 -0.12
CA ILE A 26 -13.37 15.90 0.14
C ILE A 26 -12.37 15.42 1.20
N ILE A 27 -12.87 14.86 2.31
CA ILE A 27 -12.02 14.31 3.37
C ILE A 27 -11.15 13.17 2.85
N SER A 28 -11.73 12.26 2.06
CA SER A 28 -10.97 11.16 1.45
C SER A 28 -9.88 11.67 0.50
N CYS A 29 -10.18 12.68 -0.30
CA CYS A 29 -9.24 13.35 -1.19
C CYS A 29 -8.05 13.94 -0.41
N PHE A 30 -8.33 14.60 0.72
CA PHE A 30 -7.30 15.13 1.62
C PHE A 30 -6.40 14.03 2.19
N ILE A 31 -6.97 12.88 2.59
CA ILE A 31 -6.20 11.73 3.07
C ILE A 31 -5.29 11.17 1.97
N TYR A 32 -5.75 11.11 0.71
CA TYR A 32 -4.91 10.66 -0.41
C TYR A 32 -3.75 11.63 -0.69
N LEU A 33 -4.00 12.94 -0.64
CA LEU A 33 -2.96 13.97 -0.74
C LEU A 33 -1.91 13.81 0.37
N LEU A 34 -2.35 13.61 1.61
CA LEU A 34 -1.46 13.38 2.74
C LEU A 34 -0.65 12.08 2.56
N SER A 35 -1.25 11.04 2.01
CA SER A 35 -0.57 9.78 1.71
C SER A 35 0.54 9.97 0.67
N ILE A 36 0.30 10.76 -0.38
CA ILE A 36 1.32 11.10 -1.38
C ILE A 36 2.48 11.88 -0.73
N TYR A 37 2.17 12.83 0.16
CA TYR A 37 3.18 13.60 0.88
C TYR A 37 4.08 12.70 1.73
N PHE A 38 3.51 11.78 2.51
CA PHE A 38 4.28 10.80 3.28
C PHE A 38 5.10 9.86 2.39
N LEU A 39 4.52 9.41 1.27
CA LEU A 39 5.21 8.56 0.30
C LEU A 39 6.45 9.26 -0.29
N GLN A 40 6.37 10.55 -0.59
CA GLN A 40 7.50 11.34 -1.06
C GLN A 40 8.58 11.51 0.01
N LYS A 41 8.18 11.74 1.26
CA LYS A 41 9.12 11.88 2.38
C LYS A 41 9.90 10.59 2.67
N ASN A 42 9.25 9.44 2.52
CA ASN A 42 9.86 8.11 2.72
C ASN A 42 10.42 7.47 1.43
N ASN A 43 10.54 8.22 0.33
CA ASN A 43 10.97 7.70 -0.97
C ASN A 43 12.39 7.08 -0.96
N TYR A 44 13.21 7.37 0.07
CA TYR A 44 14.53 6.76 0.22
C TYR A 44 14.48 5.24 0.47
N CYS A 45 13.41 4.72 1.09
CA CYS A 45 13.28 3.29 1.40
C CYS A 45 12.67 2.47 0.24
N PHE A 46 12.07 3.12 -0.76
CA PHE A 46 11.34 2.42 -1.82
C PHE A 46 12.13 2.37 -3.12
N ASN A 47 12.11 1.21 -3.78
CA ASN A 47 12.57 1.11 -5.15
C ASN A 47 11.68 2.00 -6.06
N ASN A 48 12.29 2.70 -7.02
CA ASN A 48 11.62 3.63 -7.93
C ASN A 48 10.40 3.02 -8.67
N ILE A 49 10.43 1.71 -8.94
CA ILE A 49 9.29 0.99 -9.54
C ILE A 49 8.11 0.91 -8.56
N ILE A 50 8.38 0.53 -7.32
CA ILE A 50 7.37 0.37 -6.27
C ILE A 50 6.75 1.74 -5.95
N TYR A 51 7.59 2.77 -5.79
CA TYR A 51 7.12 4.15 -5.58
C TYR A 51 6.11 4.56 -6.66
N LYS A 52 6.43 4.31 -7.94
CA LYS A 52 5.52 4.60 -9.05
C LYS A 52 4.22 3.80 -8.96
N MET A 53 4.27 2.50 -8.62
CA MET A 53 3.07 1.68 -8.49
C MET A 53 2.13 2.17 -7.38
N VAL A 54 2.66 2.54 -6.23
CA VAL A 54 1.88 3.10 -5.12
C VAL A 54 1.31 4.47 -5.53
N LEU A 55 2.12 5.33 -6.14
CA LEU A 55 1.68 6.63 -6.62
C LEU A 55 0.53 6.51 -7.63
N PHE A 56 0.66 5.63 -8.63
CA PHE A 56 -0.41 5.37 -9.59
C PHE A 56 -1.67 4.81 -8.92
N SER A 57 -1.53 3.92 -7.94
CA SER A 57 -2.66 3.41 -7.17
C SER A 57 -3.44 4.53 -6.48
N ILE A 58 -2.75 5.46 -5.82
CA ILE A 58 -3.38 6.59 -5.12
C ILE A 58 -4.05 7.53 -6.12
N ILE A 59 -3.40 7.80 -7.26
CA ILE A 59 -3.97 8.61 -8.33
C ILE A 59 -5.27 7.99 -8.86
N PHE A 60 -5.27 6.69 -9.19
CA PHE A 60 -6.47 5.96 -9.61
C PHE A 60 -7.58 6.04 -8.55
N LYS A 61 -7.21 6.00 -7.27
CA LYS A 61 -8.15 6.12 -6.16
C LYS A 61 -8.79 7.50 -6.07
N MET A 62 -8.00 8.58 -6.23
CA MET A 62 -8.53 9.94 -6.31
C MET A 62 -9.47 10.12 -7.50
N PHE A 63 -9.07 9.63 -8.68
CA PHE A 63 -9.89 9.75 -9.90
C PHE A 63 -11.25 9.06 -9.74
N SER A 64 -11.31 7.91 -9.06
CA SER A 64 -12.58 7.28 -8.74
C SER A 64 -13.53 8.21 -7.96
N GLY A 65 -13.01 9.07 -7.09
CA GLY A 65 -13.82 10.04 -6.32
C GLY A 65 -14.25 11.23 -7.16
N LEU A 66 -13.40 11.70 -8.09
CA LEU A 66 -13.69 12.84 -8.96
C LEU A 66 -14.85 12.58 -9.93
N PHE A 67 -15.09 11.32 -10.37
CA PHE A 67 -16.22 11.01 -11.24
C PHE A 67 -17.58 11.41 -10.64
N PHE A 68 -17.71 11.36 -9.31
CA PHE A 68 -18.92 11.80 -8.60
C PHE A 68 -19.06 13.33 -8.52
N PHE A 69 -17.97 14.09 -8.70
CA PHE A 69 -18.01 15.55 -8.81
C PHE A 69 -18.43 16.01 -10.22
N LEU A 70 -17.95 15.32 -11.26
CA LEU A 70 -18.24 15.64 -12.67
C LEU A 70 -19.68 15.35 -13.05
N LYS A 71 -20.28 14.28 -12.49
CA LYS A 71 -21.69 13.96 -12.64
C LYS A 71 -22.33 13.84 -11.26
N PRO A 72 -22.91 14.94 -10.71
CA PRO A 72 -23.52 14.94 -9.37
C PRO A 72 -24.86 14.17 -9.27
N VAL A 73 -25.19 13.39 -10.29
CA VAL A 73 -26.37 12.51 -10.34
C VAL A 73 -25.88 11.07 -10.29
N ILE A 74 -26.65 10.19 -9.63
CA ILE A 74 -26.43 8.73 -9.65
C ILE A 74 -26.62 8.22 -11.09
N ASP A 75 -25.52 8.21 -11.84
CA ASP A 75 -25.42 7.62 -13.16
C ASP A 75 -24.74 6.24 -13.04
N ILE A 76 -25.40 5.20 -13.55
CA ILE A 76 -24.91 3.81 -13.55
C ILE A 76 -23.53 3.74 -14.23
N TYR A 77 -23.31 4.52 -15.30
CA TYR A 77 -22.04 4.54 -16.00
C TYR A 77 -20.92 5.15 -15.14
N ALA A 78 -21.20 6.27 -14.47
CA ALA A 78 -20.24 6.90 -13.56
C ALA A 78 -19.93 5.98 -12.38
N TYR A 79 -20.92 5.27 -11.86
CA TYR A 79 -20.75 4.29 -10.79
C TYR A 79 -19.83 3.14 -11.24
N VAL A 80 -20.10 2.52 -12.39
CA VAL A 80 -19.31 1.39 -12.93
C VAL A 80 -17.88 1.82 -13.21
N ILE A 81 -17.68 2.97 -13.85
CA ILE A 81 -16.34 3.50 -14.13
C ILE A 81 -15.60 3.77 -12.82
N SER A 82 -16.24 4.44 -11.85
CA SER A 82 -15.63 4.67 -10.54
C SER A 82 -15.25 3.36 -9.84
N SER A 83 -16.10 2.33 -9.93
CA SER A 83 -15.86 1.02 -9.35
C SER A 83 -14.65 0.33 -9.99
N ALA A 84 -14.57 0.35 -11.33
CA ALA A 84 -13.43 -0.18 -12.06
C ALA A 84 -12.12 0.51 -11.65
N PHE A 85 -12.12 1.84 -11.53
CA PHE A 85 -10.96 2.60 -11.04
C PHE A 85 -10.58 2.21 -9.60
N LYS A 86 -11.56 1.97 -8.70
CA LYS A 86 -11.29 1.48 -7.33
C LYS A 86 -10.62 0.12 -7.35
N VAL A 87 -11.14 -0.82 -8.13
CA VAL A 87 -10.59 -2.19 -8.22
C VAL A 87 -9.15 -2.14 -8.73
N THR A 88 -8.90 -1.40 -9.81
CA THR A 88 -7.55 -1.21 -10.36
C THR A 88 -6.61 -0.62 -9.32
N SER A 89 -7.03 0.42 -8.61
CA SER A 89 -6.25 1.01 -7.50
C SER A 89 -5.87 -0.03 -6.44
N TYR A 90 -6.82 -0.86 -5.99
CA TYR A 90 -6.56 -1.91 -4.99
C TYR A 90 -5.61 -2.98 -5.51
N CYS A 91 -5.73 -3.40 -6.78
CA CYS A 91 -4.81 -4.36 -7.38
C CYS A 91 -3.36 -3.82 -7.44
N LEU A 92 -3.17 -2.56 -7.87
CA LEU A 92 -1.85 -1.95 -7.89
C LEU A 92 -1.27 -1.78 -6.48
N PHE A 93 -2.10 -1.33 -5.53
CA PHE A 93 -1.68 -1.17 -4.13
C PHE A 93 -1.26 -2.52 -3.54
N TYR A 94 -2.09 -3.55 -3.70
CA TYR A 94 -1.81 -4.88 -3.17
C TYR A 94 -0.53 -5.44 -3.77
N ARG A 95 -0.33 -5.30 -5.08
CA ARG A 95 0.91 -5.74 -5.73
C ARG A 95 2.13 -5.01 -5.16
N ALA A 96 2.06 -3.70 -5.01
CA ALA A 96 3.15 -2.92 -4.42
C ALA A 96 3.39 -3.27 -2.94
N ALA A 97 2.33 -3.50 -2.17
CA ALA A 97 2.39 -3.88 -0.76
C ALA A 97 2.99 -5.27 -0.56
N VAL A 98 2.60 -6.24 -1.39
CA VAL A 98 3.18 -7.60 -1.40
C VAL A 98 4.67 -7.52 -1.75
N GLU A 99 5.03 -6.77 -2.79
CA GLU A 99 6.41 -6.67 -3.27
C GLU A 99 7.32 -5.90 -2.30
N THR A 100 6.79 -4.98 -1.50
CA THR A 100 7.52 -4.32 -0.40
C THR A 100 7.62 -5.21 0.83
N SER A 101 6.49 -5.75 1.28
CA SER A 101 6.40 -6.53 2.52
C SER A 101 7.14 -7.86 2.43
N LEU A 102 7.31 -8.45 1.24
CA LEU A 102 8.07 -9.69 1.07
C LEU A 102 9.56 -9.45 0.85
N LYS A 103 9.97 -8.33 0.22
CA LYS A 103 11.37 -8.14 -0.21
C LYS A 103 12.29 -7.70 0.93
N GLU A 104 11.84 -6.82 1.82
CA GLU A 104 12.63 -6.42 3.00
C GLU A 104 12.90 -7.55 4.01
N PRO A 105 11.93 -8.39 4.42
CA PRO A 105 12.24 -9.46 5.35
C PRO A 105 13.05 -10.59 4.70
N TYR A 106 12.89 -10.86 3.39
CA TYR A 106 13.63 -11.93 2.73
C TYR A 106 15.12 -11.63 2.63
N ASP A 107 15.48 -10.40 2.24
CA ASP A 107 16.89 -10.01 2.14
C ASP A 107 17.55 -10.00 3.53
N SER A 108 16.82 -9.57 4.56
CA SER A 108 17.30 -9.64 5.96
C SER A 108 17.45 -11.08 6.46
N LEU A 109 16.51 -11.97 6.14
CA LEU A 109 16.56 -13.39 6.50
C LEU A 109 17.71 -14.10 5.78
N LEU A 110 17.84 -13.92 4.47
CA LEU A 110 18.91 -14.50 3.67
C LEU A 110 20.29 -13.99 4.13
N TYR A 111 20.39 -12.71 4.49
CA TYR A 111 21.61 -12.15 5.07
C TYR A 111 21.97 -12.83 6.39
N LYS A 112 21.02 -12.98 7.33
CA LYS A 112 21.25 -13.69 8.61
C LYS A 112 21.64 -15.15 8.40
N LEU A 113 21.01 -15.84 7.45
CA LEU A 113 21.38 -17.21 7.10
C LEU A 113 22.82 -17.31 6.57
N LYS A 114 23.22 -16.37 5.70
CA LYS A 114 24.56 -16.34 5.12
C LYS A 114 25.62 -16.01 6.17
N ASP A 115 25.32 -15.07 7.06
CA ASP A 115 26.18 -14.72 8.19
C ASP A 115 26.37 -15.90 9.16
N SER A 116 25.28 -16.57 9.53
CA SER A 116 25.33 -17.75 10.41
C SER A 116 26.12 -18.91 9.80
N ASN A 117 25.98 -19.18 8.50
CA ASN A 117 26.80 -20.19 7.82
C ASN A 117 28.28 -19.82 7.79
N SER A 118 28.61 -18.56 7.52
CA SER A 118 30.02 -18.11 7.50
C SER A 118 30.70 -18.20 8.86
N ASN A 119 29.93 -17.99 9.94
CA ASN A 119 30.44 -18.16 11.31
C ASN A 119 30.66 -19.65 11.64
N LEU A 120 29.74 -20.53 11.24
CA LEU A 120 29.92 -21.98 11.41
C LEU A 120 31.14 -22.51 10.65
N GLU A 121 31.38 -22.07 9.41
CA GLU A 121 32.56 -22.45 8.64
C GLU A 121 33.86 -22.00 9.32
N LYS A 122 33.89 -20.78 9.88
CA LYS A 122 35.05 -20.29 10.65
C LYS A 122 35.30 -21.11 11.91
N THR A 123 34.25 -21.45 12.66
CA THR A 123 34.39 -22.29 13.86
C THR A 123 34.90 -23.68 13.52
N ILE A 124 34.38 -24.32 12.47
CA ILE A 124 34.85 -25.62 12.01
C ILE A 124 36.32 -25.56 11.61
N LYS A 125 36.73 -24.52 10.88
CA LYS A 125 38.10 -24.33 10.44
C LYS A 125 39.06 -24.13 11.63
N ASN A 126 38.69 -23.29 12.59
CA ASN A 126 39.49 -23.08 13.80
C ASN A 126 39.66 -24.37 14.64
N LEU A 127 38.59 -25.17 14.76
CA LEU A 127 38.65 -26.46 15.46
C LEU A 127 39.54 -27.47 14.72
N GLN A 128 39.51 -27.48 13.38
CA GLN A 128 40.41 -28.32 12.58
C GLN A 128 41.87 -27.89 12.72
N ASP A 129 42.14 -26.58 12.75
CA ASP A 129 43.48 -26.05 12.96
C ASP A 129 44.00 -26.39 14.38
N GLU A 130 43.18 -26.28 15.43
CA GLU A 130 43.54 -26.71 16.79
C GLU A 130 43.84 -28.21 16.90
N ILE A 131 43.01 -29.05 16.27
CA ILE A 131 43.21 -30.51 16.26
C ILE A 131 44.51 -30.86 15.53
N THR A 132 44.82 -30.17 14.43
CA THR A 132 46.04 -30.41 13.64
C THR A 132 47.29 -30.00 14.42
N ILE A 133 47.23 -28.92 15.19
CA ILE A 133 48.33 -28.47 16.08
C ILE A 133 48.54 -29.44 17.25
N HIS A 134 47.48 -30.06 17.77
CA HIS A 134 47.58 -31.02 18.88
C HIS A 134 48.02 -32.44 18.47
N ILE A 135 47.93 -32.80 17.19
CA ILE A 135 48.32 -34.12 16.66
C ILE A 135 49.78 -34.15 16.19
N HIS A 136 50.44 -32.99 16.02
CA HIS A 136 51.85 -32.87 15.64
C HIS A 136 52.75 -32.55 16.83
#